data_AF-A0A9E5DJG1-F1
#
_entry.id   AF-A0A9E5DJG1-F1
#
_cell.length_a   1.000
_cell.length_b   1.000
_cell.length_c   1.000
_cell.angle_alpha   90.00
_cell.angle_beta   90.00
_cell.angle_gamma   90.00
#
_symmetry.space_group_name_H-M   'P 1'
#
loop_
_entity.id
_entity.type
_entity.pdbx_description
1 polymer ?
#
loop_
_entity_poly.entity_id
_entity_poly.type
_entity_poly.pdbx_seq_one_letter_code
_entity_poly.pdbx_strand_id
1 'polypeptide(L)'
;MAKKLFIGLIVIIISILSVSGYAMSQTGGTTPSLKTNNSNLIPAAAMENNNYISSPKREICGACAGTGWCRQDMCLKCNGTGVLVCKACNGTGECKNGTICPYCHGTGEIICPACHGTGGTRCKFCGGDGYYDPQNGDKKA
;
A
#
# COMPACT_ATOMS: atom_id res chain seq x y z
N MET A 1 -11.67 -24.78 -41.54
CA MET A 1 -11.93 -23.57 -40.73
C MET A 1 -12.68 -23.83 -39.42
N ALA A 2 -13.09 -25.07 -39.10
CA ALA A 2 -13.84 -25.41 -37.89
C ALA A 2 -13.01 -25.48 -36.58
N LYS A 3 -11.69 -25.71 -36.63
CA LYS A 3 -10.83 -25.83 -35.43
C LYS A 3 -10.70 -24.54 -34.62
N LYS A 4 -10.72 -23.37 -35.28
CA LYS A 4 -10.62 -22.07 -34.58
C LYS A 4 -11.90 -21.70 -33.81
N LEU A 5 -13.06 -22.17 -34.29
CA LEU A 5 -14.34 -21.95 -33.62
C LEU A 5 -14.46 -22.78 -32.33
N PHE A 6 -13.95 -24.02 -32.34
CA PHE A 6 -13.96 -24.90 -31.16
C PHE A 6 -13.07 -24.40 -30.02
N ILE A 7 -11.88 -23.86 -30.34
CA ILE A 7 -10.97 -23.31 -29.33
C ILE A 7 -11.57 -22.07 -28.65
N GLY A 8 -12.25 -21.21 -29.43
CA GLY A 8 -12.94 -20.03 -28.88
C GLY A 8 -14.06 -20.39 -27.90
N LEU A 9 -14.84 -21.43 -28.22
CA LEU A 9 -15.94 -21.91 -27.38
C LEU A 9 -15.43 -22.53 -26.07
N ILE A 10 -14.30 -23.24 -26.10
CA ILE A 10 -13.66 -23.82 -24.91
C ILE A 10 -13.13 -22.73 -23.97
N VAL A 11 -12.53 -21.66 -24.50
CA VAL A 11 -12.02 -20.54 -23.67
C VAL A 11 -13.16 -19.76 -23.02
N ILE A 12 -14.29 -19.59 -23.71
CA ILE A 12 -15.48 -18.95 -23.14
C ILE A 12 -16.02 -19.79 -21.98
N ILE A 13 -16.10 -21.12 -22.11
CA ILE A 13 -16.58 -22.02 -21.03
C ILE A 13 -15.68 -21.99 -19.78
N ILE A 14 -14.36 -21.92 -19.95
CA ILE A 14 -13.40 -21.82 -18.82
C ILE A 14 -13.53 -20.48 -18.08
N SER A 15 -13.93 -19.42 -18.79
CA SER A 15 -14.14 -18.08 -18.22
C SER A 15 -15.41 -18.00 -17.35
N ILE A 16 -16.42 -18.83 -17.62
CA ILE A 16 -17.69 -18.86 -16.84
C ILE A 16 -17.54 -19.68 -15.55
N LEU A 17 -16.64 -20.66 -15.53
CA LEU A 17 -16.39 -21.52 -14.36
C LEU A 17 -15.49 -20.87 -13.29
N SER A 18 -14.93 -19.68 -13.55
CA SER A 18 -14.15 -18.92 -12.57
C SER A 18 -14.98 -17.90 -11.77
N VAL A 19 -16.31 -17.82 -12.02
CA VAL A 19 -17.21 -16.88 -11.34
C VAL A 19 -17.79 -17.43 -10.02
N SER A 20 -17.61 -18.71 -9.72
CA SER A 20 -18.12 -19.35 -8.48
C SER A 20 -17.03 -19.70 -7.45
N GLY A 21 -16.04 -18.82 -7.27
CA GLY A 21 -14.90 -19.05 -6.37
C GLY A 21 -14.48 -17.90 -5.45
N TYR A 22 -15.09 -16.72 -5.50
CA TYR A 22 -14.80 -15.65 -4.55
C TYR A 22 -15.76 -15.70 -3.36
N ALA A 23 -15.61 -16.74 -2.54
CA ALA A 23 -16.12 -16.71 -1.17
C ALA A 23 -15.32 -15.64 -0.41
N MET A 24 -15.82 -14.40 -0.40
CA MET A 24 -15.29 -13.35 0.45
C MET A 24 -15.59 -13.72 1.90
N SER A 25 -14.56 -14.26 2.58
CA SER A 25 -14.54 -14.44 4.02
C SER A 25 -14.58 -13.06 4.67
N GLN A 26 -15.75 -12.68 5.18
CA GLN A 26 -15.87 -11.62 6.17
C GLN A 26 -15.26 -12.14 7.48
N THR A 27 -13.94 -12.04 7.60
CA THR A 27 -13.35 -12.01 8.94
C THR A 27 -13.72 -10.65 9.52
N GLY A 28 -14.80 -10.67 10.30
CA GLY A 28 -15.15 -9.57 11.17
C GLY A 28 -13.92 -9.25 12.00
N GLY A 29 -13.31 -8.10 11.71
CA GLY A 29 -12.36 -7.47 12.61
C GLY A 29 -13.10 -7.20 13.90
N THR A 30 -12.94 -8.09 14.88
CA THR A 30 -13.14 -7.72 16.26
C THR A 30 -12.17 -6.58 16.52
N THR A 31 -12.72 -5.36 16.59
CA THR A 31 -12.00 -4.28 17.23
C THR A 31 -11.62 -4.79 18.61
N PRO A 32 -10.34 -4.75 19.02
CA PRO A 32 -10.03 -4.89 20.43
C PRO A 32 -10.73 -3.72 21.12
N SER A 33 -11.78 -4.04 21.86
CA SER A 33 -12.41 -3.15 22.82
C SER A 33 -11.30 -2.74 23.79
N LEU A 34 -10.70 -1.57 23.56
CA LEU A 34 -9.97 -0.85 24.58
C LEU A 34 -10.99 -0.60 25.68
N LYS A 35 -10.92 -1.44 26.72
CA LYS A 35 -11.68 -1.27 27.95
C LYS A 35 -11.48 0.17 28.40
N THR A 36 -12.56 0.94 28.34
CA THR A 36 -12.64 2.24 28.98
C THR A 36 -12.31 2.03 30.46
N ASN A 37 -11.26 2.71 30.90
CA ASN A 37 -10.85 2.78 32.29
C ASN A 37 -12.01 3.36 33.10
N ASN A 38 -12.67 2.55 33.92
CA ASN A 38 -13.41 3.07 35.05
C ASN A 38 -12.52 2.97 36.29
N SER A 39 -12.21 4.15 36.78
CA SER A 39 -11.59 4.45 38.06
C SER A 39 -12.26 3.72 39.22
N ASN A 40 -11.40 3.28 40.14
CA ASN A 40 -11.65 2.97 41.55
C ASN A 40 -12.29 1.61 41.83
N LEU A 41 -11.45 0.65 42.25
CA LEU A 41 -11.64 -0.27 43.38
C LEU A 41 -10.32 -1.05 43.56
N ILE A 42 -9.44 -0.60 44.47
CA ILE A 42 -8.30 -1.41 44.95
C ILE A 42 -8.56 -1.76 46.42
N PRO A 43 -8.94 -3.00 46.76
CA PRO A 43 -8.73 -3.51 48.11
C PRO A 43 -7.24 -3.81 48.33
N ALA A 44 -6.74 -3.35 49.47
CA ALA A 44 -5.35 -3.45 49.89
C ALA A 44 -4.91 -4.90 50.11
N ALA A 45 -4.21 -5.51 49.15
CA ALA A 45 -3.18 -6.55 49.35
C ALA A 45 -2.72 -7.13 48.00
N ALA A 46 -1.78 -6.45 47.33
CA ALA A 46 -0.78 -7.07 46.45
C ALA A 46 0.18 -5.96 46.00
N MET A 47 1.28 -5.80 46.74
CA MET A 47 2.47 -5.18 46.16
C MET A 47 3.06 -6.21 45.21
N GLU A 48 2.99 -5.98 43.91
CA GLU A 48 3.82 -6.69 42.95
C GLU A 48 4.72 -5.64 42.30
N ASN A 49 6.01 -5.71 42.64
CA ASN A 49 7.09 -4.97 42.03
C ASN A 49 7.21 -5.41 40.56
N ASN A 50 6.29 -4.97 39.71
CA ASN A 50 6.47 -5.10 38.28
C ASN A 50 7.27 -3.89 37.80
N ASN A 51 8.59 -4.04 37.86
CA ASN A 51 9.52 -3.27 37.05
C ASN A 51 9.36 -3.68 35.57
N TYR A 52 8.16 -3.45 35.04
CA TYR A 52 7.88 -3.57 33.62
C TYR A 52 8.47 -2.33 32.97
N ILE A 53 9.69 -2.45 32.46
CA ILE A 53 10.22 -1.50 31.49
C ILE A 53 9.26 -1.56 30.31
N SER A 54 8.27 -0.68 30.30
CA SER A 54 7.32 -0.56 29.22
C SER A 54 8.12 -0.20 27.98
N SER A 55 8.29 -1.18 27.09
CA SER A 55 8.76 -0.96 25.72
C SER A 55 8.10 0.32 25.19
N PRO A 56 8.84 1.24 24.54
CA PRO A 56 8.26 2.48 24.06
C PRO A 56 7.08 2.10 23.16
N LYS A 57 5.87 2.40 23.67
CA LYS A 57 4.63 1.96 23.06
C LYS A 57 4.43 2.78 21.80
N ARG A 58 4.99 2.30 20.70
CA ARG A 58 4.76 2.88 19.39
C ARG A 58 3.31 2.67 18.99
N GLU A 59 2.68 3.71 18.51
CA GLU A 59 1.27 3.72 18.11
C GLU A 59 1.15 3.77 16.59
N ILE A 60 0.01 3.37 16.04
CA ILE A 60 -0.22 3.49 14.60
C ILE A 60 -0.19 4.99 14.25
N CYS A 61 0.64 5.36 13.28
CA CYS A 61 0.75 6.74 12.84
C CYS A 61 -0.58 7.18 12.21
N GLY A 62 -1.31 8.06 12.89
CA GLY A 62 -2.62 8.57 12.44
C GLY A 62 -2.54 9.35 11.13
N ALA A 63 -1.45 10.08 10.89
CA ALA A 63 -1.26 10.88 9.68
C ALA A 63 -1.21 10.03 8.39
N CYS A 64 -0.84 8.76 8.50
CA CYS A 64 -0.80 7.82 7.38
C CYS A 64 -1.67 6.57 7.62
N ALA A 65 -2.45 6.53 8.70
CA ALA A 65 -3.20 5.36 9.15
C ALA A 65 -2.37 4.05 9.12
N GLY A 66 -1.10 4.12 9.55
CA GLY A 66 -0.22 2.95 9.57
C GLY A 66 0.40 2.53 8.24
N THR A 67 0.06 3.19 7.13
CA THR A 67 0.60 2.80 5.81
C THR A 67 2.05 3.21 5.59
N GLY A 68 2.54 4.20 6.34
CA GLY A 68 3.83 4.85 6.05
C GLY A 68 3.77 5.86 4.91
N TRP A 69 2.61 6.10 4.29
CA TRP A 69 2.44 7.04 3.18
C TRP A 69 1.28 8.00 3.46
N CYS A 70 1.54 9.30 3.47
CA CYS A 70 0.49 10.29 3.65
C CYS A 70 -0.29 10.46 2.34
N ARG A 71 -1.63 10.48 2.42
CA ARG A 71 -2.52 10.57 1.25
C ARG A 71 -2.39 11.92 0.52
N GLN A 72 -2.02 12.97 1.25
CA GLN A 72 -1.73 14.31 0.70
C GLN A 72 -0.32 14.43 0.10
N ASP A 73 0.53 13.41 0.29
CA ASP A 73 1.90 13.35 -0.20
C ASP A 73 2.03 12.52 -1.49
N MET A 74 0.95 12.50 -2.27
CA MET A 74 0.95 11.93 -3.62
C MET A 74 1.95 12.70 -4.50
N CYS A 75 2.77 11.98 -5.26
CA CYS A 75 3.71 12.59 -6.18
C CYS A 75 2.95 13.30 -7.30
N LEU A 76 2.92 14.63 -7.25
CA LEU A 76 2.21 15.48 -8.22
C LEU A 76 2.75 15.33 -9.65
N LYS A 77 4.02 14.93 -9.80
CA LYS A 77 4.62 14.74 -11.12
C LYS A 77 3.99 13.58 -11.89
N CYS A 78 3.63 12.50 -11.20
CA CYS A 78 3.00 11.32 -11.78
C CYS A 78 1.57 11.09 -11.29
N ASN A 79 0.98 12.03 -10.56
CA ASN A 79 -0.35 11.89 -9.94
C ASN A 79 -0.54 10.55 -9.22
N GLY A 80 0.46 10.10 -8.45
CA GLY A 80 0.32 8.89 -7.66
C GLY A 80 0.66 7.57 -8.36
N THR A 81 0.83 7.55 -9.68
CA THR A 81 1.01 6.28 -10.41
C THR A 81 2.41 5.67 -10.25
N GLY A 82 3.40 6.48 -9.88
CA GLY A 82 4.81 6.07 -9.86
C GLY A 82 5.48 6.08 -11.24
N VAL A 83 4.73 6.30 -12.32
CA VAL A 83 5.20 6.23 -13.71
C VAL A 83 4.77 7.45 -14.52
N LEU A 84 5.53 7.76 -15.57
CA LEU A 84 5.21 8.81 -16.53
C LEU A 84 5.13 8.20 -17.92
N VAL A 85 4.23 8.73 -18.75
CA VAL A 85 4.20 8.39 -20.17
C VAL A 85 5.54 8.75 -20.81
N CYS A 86 6.14 7.80 -21.53
CA CYS A 86 7.38 8.02 -22.24
C CYS A 86 7.15 9.03 -23.37
N LYS A 87 7.71 10.23 -23.22
CA LYS A 87 7.56 11.30 -24.22
C LYS A 87 8.23 10.99 -25.56
N ALA A 88 9.26 10.14 -25.56
CA ALA A 88 9.98 9.79 -26.79
C ALA A 88 9.13 8.98 -27.78
N CYS A 89 8.20 8.17 -27.26
CA CYS A 89 7.25 7.36 -28.06
C CYS A 89 5.80 7.74 -27.81
N ASN A 90 5.50 8.79 -27.03
CA ASN A 90 4.14 9.17 -26.62
C ASN A 90 3.33 8.00 -26.03
N GLY A 91 3.99 7.10 -25.31
CA GLY A 91 3.31 5.95 -24.69
C GLY A 91 3.15 4.71 -25.56
N THR A 92 3.54 4.74 -26.84
CA THR A 92 3.34 3.59 -27.73
C THR A 92 4.32 2.45 -27.49
N GLY A 93 5.48 2.73 -26.87
CA GLY A 93 6.59 1.78 -26.77
C GLY A 93 7.46 1.72 -28.04
N GLU A 94 7.07 2.37 -29.14
CA GLU A 94 7.76 2.30 -30.43
C GLU A 94 8.08 3.70 -30.99
N CYS A 95 9.24 3.84 -31.61
CA CYS A 95 9.63 5.05 -32.33
C CYS A 95 8.95 5.12 -33.71
N LYS A 96 8.95 6.30 -34.35
CA LYS A 96 8.27 6.53 -35.66
C LYS A 96 8.73 5.61 -36.79
N ASN A 97 9.93 5.06 -36.69
CA ASN A 97 10.54 4.10 -37.62
C ASN A 97 10.17 2.64 -37.30
N GLY A 98 9.28 2.38 -36.33
CA GLY A 98 8.84 1.03 -35.94
C GLY A 98 9.85 0.27 -35.06
N THR A 99 10.94 0.91 -34.62
CA THR A 99 11.88 0.27 -33.68
C THR A 99 11.41 0.45 -32.24
N ILE A 100 11.69 -0.54 -31.40
CA ILE A 100 11.45 -0.47 -29.95
C ILE A 100 12.07 0.81 -29.39
N CYS A 101 11.29 1.56 -28.62
CA CYS A 101 11.76 2.81 -28.02
C CYS A 101 12.86 2.51 -27.00
N PRO A 102 14.08 3.07 -27.16
CA PRO A 102 15.21 2.76 -26.27
C PRO A 102 15.07 3.38 -24.88
N TYR A 103 14.20 4.38 -24.69
CA TYR A 103 14.02 5.09 -23.42
C TYR A 103 13.08 4.38 -22.45
N CYS A 104 12.07 3.70 -22.97
CA CYS A 104 11.12 2.93 -22.18
C CYS A 104 11.21 1.42 -22.44
N HIS A 105 12.15 1.00 -23.29
CA HIS A 105 12.36 -0.40 -23.67
C HIS A 105 11.07 -1.11 -24.12
N GLY A 106 10.21 -0.42 -24.86
CA GLY A 106 8.95 -0.97 -25.36
C GLY A 106 7.74 -0.86 -24.41
N THR A 107 7.93 -0.42 -23.16
CA THR A 107 6.82 -0.37 -22.18
C THR A 107 5.86 0.80 -22.40
N GLY A 108 6.30 1.86 -23.09
CA GLY A 108 5.54 3.10 -23.21
C GLY A 108 5.62 4.01 -21.97
N GLU A 109 6.21 3.55 -20.88
CA GLU A 109 6.26 4.27 -19.61
C GLU A 109 7.69 4.37 -19.09
N ILE A 110 7.95 5.36 -18.24
CA ILE A 110 9.20 5.51 -17.52
C ILE A 110 8.92 5.69 -16.03
N ILE A 111 9.79 5.15 -15.18
CA ILE A 111 9.69 5.34 -13.73
C ILE A 111 9.76 6.83 -13.42
N CYS A 112 8.81 7.32 -12.62
CA CYS A 112 8.79 8.73 -12.25
C CYS A 112 10.04 9.05 -11.42
N PRO A 113 10.91 9.96 -11.87
CA PRO A 113 12.18 10.24 -11.19
C PRO A 113 11.98 11.02 -9.88
N ALA A 114 10.82 11.66 -9.68
CA ALA A 114 10.55 12.41 -8.46
C ALA A 114 10.20 11.52 -7.26
N CYS A 115 9.62 10.35 -7.52
CA CYS A 115 9.23 9.40 -6.47
C CYS A 115 9.87 8.02 -6.65
N HIS A 116 10.72 7.83 -7.66
CA HIS A 116 11.38 6.56 -7.95
C HIS A 116 10.42 5.37 -8.02
N GLY A 117 9.22 5.57 -8.57
CA GLY A 117 8.23 4.51 -8.73
C GLY A 117 7.24 4.33 -7.58
N THR A 118 7.43 5.01 -6.44
CA THR A 118 6.57 4.80 -5.26
C THR A 118 5.21 5.47 -5.38
N GLY A 119 5.05 6.44 -6.29
CA GLY A 119 3.82 7.22 -6.41
C GLY A 119 3.61 8.29 -5.33
N GLY A 120 4.45 8.35 -4.29
CA GLY A 120 4.32 9.33 -3.22
C GLY A 120 5.60 9.51 -2.41
N THR A 121 5.57 10.36 -1.39
CA THR A 121 6.66 10.46 -0.40
C THR A 121 6.30 9.73 0.88
N ARG A 122 7.33 9.19 1.55
CA ARG A 122 7.15 8.60 2.88
C ARG A 122 6.52 9.63 3.80
N CYS A 123 5.61 9.17 4.64
CA CYS A 123 5.00 9.95 5.69
C CYS A 123 6.12 10.57 6.55
N LYS A 124 6.19 11.91 6.59
CA LYS A 124 7.24 12.64 7.31
C LYS A 124 7.14 12.55 8.82
N PHE A 125 5.96 12.15 9.32
CA PHE A 125 5.77 11.80 10.71
C PHE A 125 6.50 10.48 10.95
N CYS A 126 5.91 9.31 10.71
CA CYS A 126 6.60 8.02 10.97
C CYS A 126 7.86 7.68 10.12
N GLY A 127 8.31 8.58 9.23
CA GLY A 127 9.36 8.34 8.21
C GLY A 127 9.18 7.05 7.41
N GLY A 128 7.93 6.67 7.18
CA GLY A 128 7.54 5.55 6.33
C GLY A 128 7.37 4.19 7.00
N ASP A 129 7.59 4.04 8.31
CA ASP A 129 7.38 2.73 8.96
C ASP A 129 5.95 2.49 9.47
N GLY A 130 5.11 3.53 9.45
CA GLY A 130 3.71 3.47 9.85
C GLY A 130 3.46 3.62 11.34
N TYR A 131 4.50 3.82 12.17
CA TYR A 131 4.37 3.92 13.62
C TYR A 131 4.91 5.26 14.16
N TYR A 132 4.19 5.83 15.12
CA TYR A 132 4.50 7.07 15.82
C TYR A 132 4.95 6.77 17.25
N ASP A 133 6.05 7.38 17.71
CA ASP A 133 6.42 7.36 19.13
C ASP A 133 5.96 8.67 19.81
N PRO A 134 4.92 8.63 20.67
CA PRO A 134 4.43 9.83 21.35
C PRO A 134 5.38 10.40 22.41
N GLN A 135 6.37 9.63 22.87
CA GLN A 135 7.33 10.06 23.89
C GLN A 135 8.57 10.71 23.26
N ASN A 136 9.02 10.20 22.11
CA ASN A 136 10.27 10.63 21.49
C ASN A 136 10.09 11.42 20.19
N GLY A 137 8.88 11.41 19.61
CA GLY A 137 8.60 11.93 18.28
C GLY A 137 9.37 11.16 17.19
N ASP A 138 9.03 11.43 15.93
CA ASP A 138 9.70 10.76 14.82
C ASP A 138 10.90 11.58 14.35
N LYS A 139 12.08 11.32 14.93
CA LYS A 139 13.34 11.95 14.51
C LYS A 139 13.93 11.25 13.28
N LYS A 140 13.17 11.09 12.20
CA LYS A 140 13.70 10.55 10.94
C LYS A 140 14.13 11.72 10.05
N ALA A 141 15.43 12.00 10.12
CA ALA A 141 16.14 12.95 9.25
C ALA A 141 16.15 12.47 7.78
#